data_AF-A0A9D8HIC6-F1
#
_entry.id   AF-A0A9D8HIC6-F1
#
_cell.length_a   1.000
_cell.length_b   1.000
_cell.length_c   1.000
_cell.angle_alpha   90.00
_cell.angle_beta   90.00
_cell.angle_gamma   90.00
#
_symmetry.space_group_name_H-M   'P 1'
#
loop_
_entity.id
_entity.type
_entity.pdbx_description
1 polymer ?
#
loop_
_entity_poly.entity_id
_entity_poly.type
_entity_poly.pdbx_seq_one_letter_code
_entity_poly.pdbx_strand_id
1 'polypeptide(L)'
;MFPRGRKILLGVSGGISAYKSCDLLRRLQDHGFVVDVVPTQASLNFVGKSTWEALSGKKVATDLWQDVEKVPHISMAKENDLIVIAPTTADLLAKLASGRADDLLTNIVLASIAPKVLVPAMHTEMWLNPATVENVQTLRNRGFIVVEPDEGRMTGRDTGVGRYPESSKIIDAVNNALAVASDLVGKKVLITAGGTREPIDPVRFIGNRSSGRQGFALAMAAASRGAQVHLVAANTDLPNIEGITMTSVETAEQMLAVLDLEFPHCDALIMSAAVADARVADYSDSKIGKERLSTLSLVRNPDILKSLSSVKKPGQILIGFAAETESDVKALKDSATEKIVSKNLDIIYVNNVSGGAIFGSESTRGLIVDKDRNVIEVPEISKDTLSDILLDQLVSKLG
;
A
#
# COMPACT_ATOMS: atom_id res chain seq x y z
N MET A 1 9.94 8.35 -7.25
CA MET A 1 8.57 8.91 -7.16
C MET A 1 7.75 7.82 -6.50
N PHE A 2 7.44 7.97 -5.21
CA PHE A 2 6.95 6.88 -4.36
C PHE A 2 5.51 6.54 -4.74
N PRO A 3 5.24 5.34 -5.30
CA PRO A 3 3.92 5.01 -5.80
C PRO A 3 2.95 4.81 -4.62
N ARG A 4 1.73 5.29 -4.82
CA ARG A 4 0.63 5.29 -3.86
C ARG A 4 0.20 3.83 -3.57
N GLY A 5 -0.70 3.58 -2.61
CA GLY A 5 -1.41 2.29 -2.54
C GLY A 5 -2.06 1.95 -3.89
N ARG A 6 -2.32 0.66 -4.19
CA ARG A 6 -2.83 0.20 -5.51
C ARG A 6 -4.05 1.03 -5.93
N LYS A 7 -3.90 1.85 -6.97
CA LYS A 7 -4.98 2.72 -7.44
C LYS A 7 -5.85 2.00 -8.45
N ILE A 8 -7.16 2.03 -8.20
CA ILE A 8 -8.14 1.41 -9.06
C ILE A 8 -9.19 2.43 -9.45
N LEU A 9 -9.47 2.49 -10.75
CA LEU A 9 -10.58 3.27 -11.26
C LEU A 9 -11.82 2.38 -11.29
N LEU A 10 -12.85 2.77 -10.55
CA LEU A 10 -14.18 2.16 -10.62
C LEU A 10 -15.09 2.97 -11.56
N GLY A 11 -15.21 2.49 -12.79
CA GLY A 11 -16.19 2.96 -13.76
C GLY A 11 -17.57 2.39 -13.45
N VAL A 12 -18.61 3.23 -13.40
CA VAL A 12 -19.98 2.78 -13.09
C VAL A 12 -20.93 3.15 -14.21
N SER A 13 -21.48 2.16 -14.91
CA SER A 13 -22.45 2.38 -16.00
C SER A 13 -23.91 2.30 -15.53
N GLY A 14 -24.83 2.78 -16.38
CA GLY A 14 -26.24 2.99 -16.04
C GLY A 14 -27.09 1.72 -16.03
N GLY A 15 -26.88 0.85 -15.06
CA GLY A 15 -27.70 -0.34 -14.82
C GLY A 15 -28.24 -0.41 -13.39
N ILE A 16 -29.33 -1.15 -13.18
CA ILE A 16 -29.95 -1.32 -11.86
C ILE A 16 -28.97 -1.84 -10.81
N SER A 17 -27.96 -2.62 -11.19
CA SER A 17 -26.94 -3.14 -10.28
C SER A 17 -25.86 -2.12 -9.89
N ALA A 18 -25.96 -0.85 -10.29
CA ALA A 18 -25.01 0.19 -9.88
C ALA A 18 -24.86 0.32 -8.36
N TYR A 19 -25.94 0.06 -7.59
CA TYR A 19 -25.86 0.07 -6.11
C TYR A 19 -24.97 -1.04 -5.56
N LYS A 20 -24.81 -2.17 -6.27
CA LYS A 20 -23.91 -3.25 -5.83
C LYS A 20 -22.44 -2.82 -5.92
N SER A 21 -22.13 -1.91 -6.84
CA SER A 21 -20.79 -1.34 -6.96
C SER A 21 -20.40 -0.48 -5.75
N CYS A 22 -21.37 -0.04 -4.93
CA CYS A 22 -21.10 0.59 -3.64
C CYS A 22 -20.47 -0.39 -2.63
N ASP A 23 -20.98 -1.63 -2.56
CA ASP A 23 -20.35 -2.68 -1.74
C ASP A 23 -18.99 -3.06 -2.32
N LEU A 24 -18.90 -3.26 -3.65
CA LEU A 24 -17.62 -3.57 -4.29
C LEU A 24 -16.54 -2.53 -3.96
N LEU A 25 -16.87 -1.23 -3.99
CA LEU A 25 -15.93 -0.16 -3.61
C LEU A 25 -15.39 -0.38 -2.19
N ARG A 26 -16.26 -0.66 -1.21
CA ARG A 26 -15.85 -0.92 0.17
C ARG A 26 -14.96 -2.16 0.26
N ARG A 27 -15.30 -3.24 -0.44
CA ARG A 27 -14.48 -4.45 -0.47
C ARG A 27 -13.12 -4.21 -1.11
N LEU A 28 -13.04 -3.41 -2.16
CA LEU A 28 -11.76 -3.01 -2.73
C LEU A 28 -10.91 -2.23 -1.71
N GLN A 29 -11.52 -1.31 -0.95
CA GLN A 29 -10.83 -0.61 0.14
C GLN A 29 -10.36 -1.56 1.26
N ASP A 30 -11.18 -2.56 1.64
CA ASP A 30 -10.80 -3.59 2.62
C ASP A 30 -9.55 -4.37 2.17
N HIS A 31 -9.34 -4.50 0.85
CA HIS A 31 -8.17 -5.11 0.21
C HIS A 31 -7.02 -4.11 -0.07
N GLY A 32 -7.08 -2.91 0.53
CA GLY A 32 -6.02 -1.90 0.44
C GLY A 32 -6.02 -1.07 -0.85
N PHE A 33 -7.07 -1.19 -1.68
CA PHE A 33 -7.16 -0.39 -2.90
C PHE A 33 -7.60 1.04 -2.61
N VAL A 34 -6.95 1.97 -3.31
CA VAL A 34 -7.33 3.37 -3.36
C VAL A 34 -8.24 3.55 -4.56
N VAL A 35 -9.54 3.79 -4.32
CA VAL A 35 -10.57 3.77 -5.38
C VAL A 35 -10.92 5.17 -5.88
N ASP A 36 -10.70 5.43 -7.17
CA ASP A 36 -11.23 6.61 -7.88
C ASP A 36 -12.50 6.21 -8.65
N VAL A 37 -13.62 6.91 -8.44
CA VAL A 37 -14.89 6.55 -9.08
C VAL A 37 -15.17 7.46 -10.27
N VAL A 38 -15.56 6.87 -11.42
CA VAL A 38 -16.00 7.58 -12.61
C VAL A 38 -17.37 7.03 -13.06
N PRO A 39 -18.48 7.64 -12.63
CA PRO A 39 -19.80 7.25 -13.08
C PRO A 39 -20.08 7.80 -14.49
N THR A 40 -20.80 7.04 -15.32
CA THR A 40 -21.44 7.61 -16.51
C THR A 40 -22.63 8.48 -16.11
N GLN A 41 -23.04 9.41 -16.97
CA GLN A 41 -24.21 10.25 -16.69
C GLN A 41 -25.49 9.42 -16.42
N ALA A 42 -25.63 8.26 -17.07
CA ALA A 42 -26.76 7.36 -16.87
C ALA A 42 -26.72 6.68 -15.49
N SER A 43 -25.55 6.36 -14.94
CA SER A 43 -25.45 5.68 -13.63
C SER A 43 -25.80 6.58 -12.46
N LEU A 44 -25.66 7.90 -12.63
CA LEU A 44 -26.07 8.89 -11.64
C LEU A 44 -27.59 8.91 -11.38
N ASN A 45 -28.40 8.34 -12.29
CA ASN A 45 -29.84 8.14 -12.05
C ASN A 45 -30.14 6.96 -11.09
N PHE A 46 -29.17 6.07 -10.85
CA PHE A 46 -29.30 4.93 -9.94
C PHE A 46 -28.60 5.21 -8.61
N VAL A 47 -27.35 5.69 -8.65
CA VAL A 47 -26.56 6.03 -7.47
C VAL A 47 -25.95 7.42 -7.65
N GLY A 48 -26.36 8.35 -6.80
CA GLY A 48 -25.93 9.73 -6.88
C GLY A 48 -24.45 9.95 -6.53
N LYS A 49 -23.89 11.03 -7.09
CA LYS A 49 -22.49 11.46 -6.88
C LYS A 49 -22.09 11.48 -5.40
N SER A 50 -22.96 11.97 -4.52
CA SER A 50 -22.69 12.09 -3.09
C SER A 50 -22.36 10.75 -2.41
N THR A 51 -22.96 9.65 -2.86
CA THR A 51 -22.65 8.30 -2.34
C THR A 51 -21.22 7.91 -2.73
N TRP A 52 -20.83 8.15 -3.97
CA TRP A 52 -19.48 7.85 -4.46
C TRP A 52 -18.42 8.68 -3.75
N GLU A 53 -18.67 9.97 -3.52
CA GLU A 53 -17.74 10.83 -2.77
C GLU A 53 -17.61 10.39 -1.31
N ALA A 54 -18.73 10.06 -0.66
CA ALA A 54 -18.72 9.62 0.73
C ALA A 54 -18.02 8.27 0.94
N LEU A 55 -18.21 7.31 0.01
CA LEU A 55 -17.60 5.98 0.12
C LEU A 55 -16.12 5.98 -0.28
N SER A 56 -15.76 6.67 -1.37
CA SER A 56 -14.36 6.74 -1.82
C SER A 56 -13.50 7.67 -0.96
N GLY A 57 -14.12 8.66 -0.29
CA GLY A 57 -13.42 9.74 0.40
C GLY A 57 -12.80 10.77 -0.56
N LYS A 58 -13.23 10.79 -1.82
CA LYS A 58 -12.63 11.59 -2.90
C LYS A 58 -13.65 12.36 -3.70
N LYS A 59 -13.19 13.41 -4.39
CA LYS A 59 -13.97 14.10 -5.42
C LYS A 59 -14.25 13.14 -6.57
N VAL A 60 -15.51 13.08 -7.00
CA VAL A 60 -15.94 12.22 -8.12
C VAL A 60 -16.15 13.07 -9.36
N ALA A 61 -15.38 12.79 -10.39
CA ALA A 61 -15.48 13.43 -11.70
C ALA A 61 -16.59 12.75 -12.52
N THR A 62 -17.56 13.53 -12.96
CA THR A 62 -18.76 13.00 -13.65
C THR A 62 -18.82 13.37 -15.13
N ASP A 63 -17.92 14.24 -15.59
CA ASP A 63 -17.97 14.81 -16.93
C ASP A 63 -16.57 15.20 -17.42
N LEU A 64 -16.36 15.13 -18.74
CA LEU A 64 -15.09 15.41 -19.43
C LEU A 64 -14.63 16.86 -19.25
N TRP A 65 -15.58 17.77 -19.06
CA TRP A 65 -15.35 19.21 -19.00
C TRP A 65 -15.07 19.74 -17.60
N GLN A 66 -15.00 18.87 -16.59
CA GLN A 66 -14.62 19.24 -15.22
C GLN A 66 -13.10 19.24 -15.06
N ASP A 67 -12.54 20.23 -14.37
CA ASP A 67 -11.11 20.35 -14.05
C ASP A 67 -10.19 20.14 -15.28
N VAL A 68 -10.55 20.72 -16.43
CA VAL A 68 -9.86 20.52 -17.73
C VAL A 68 -8.36 20.85 -17.65
N GLU A 69 -7.96 21.79 -16.79
CA GLU A 69 -6.57 22.16 -16.54
C GLU A 69 -5.70 21.00 -16.03
N LYS A 70 -6.32 19.97 -15.43
CA LYS A 70 -5.65 18.74 -14.96
C LYS A 70 -5.65 17.61 -15.99
N VAL A 71 -6.31 17.84 -17.13
CA VAL A 71 -6.51 16.87 -18.21
C VAL A 71 -6.98 15.49 -17.67
N PRO A 72 -8.13 15.42 -16.97
CA PRO A 72 -8.51 14.25 -16.16
C PRO A 72 -8.55 12.93 -16.94
N HIS A 73 -8.97 12.97 -18.20
CA HIS A 73 -9.03 11.78 -19.04
C HIS A 73 -7.67 11.14 -19.34
N ILE A 74 -6.57 11.91 -19.26
CA ILE A 74 -5.19 11.39 -19.41
C ILE A 74 -4.56 11.14 -18.04
N SER A 75 -4.73 12.05 -17.08
CA SER A 75 -4.12 11.88 -15.74
C SER A 75 -4.72 10.67 -15.02
N MET A 76 -6.04 10.51 -14.99
CA MET A 76 -6.67 9.34 -14.37
C MET A 76 -6.31 8.03 -15.10
N ALA A 77 -6.12 8.07 -16.42
CA ALA A 77 -5.69 6.92 -17.21
C ALA A 77 -4.26 6.45 -16.87
N LYS A 78 -3.38 7.39 -16.47
CA LYS A 78 -1.99 7.12 -16.04
C LYS A 78 -1.86 6.80 -14.55
N GLU A 79 -2.72 7.38 -13.73
CA GLU A 79 -2.65 7.30 -12.26
C GLU A 79 -3.28 6.03 -11.68
N ASN A 80 -4.10 5.32 -12.45
CA ASN A 80 -4.75 4.09 -12.02
C ASN A 80 -4.06 2.86 -12.61
N ASP A 81 -3.70 1.92 -11.74
CA ASP A 81 -2.99 0.69 -12.08
C ASP A 81 -3.94 -0.35 -12.72
N LEU A 82 -5.25 -0.20 -12.48
CA LEU A 82 -6.30 -1.05 -13.02
C LEU A 82 -7.59 -0.25 -13.22
N ILE A 83 -8.35 -0.59 -14.26
CA ILE A 83 -9.71 -0.08 -14.48
C ILE A 83 -10.71 -1.22 -14.29
N VAL A 84 -11.65 -1.05 -13.36
CA VAL A 84 -12.81 -1.93 -13.18
C VAL A 84 -14.06 -1.18 -13.60
N ILE A 85 -14.84 -1.74 -14.51
CA ILE A 85 -16.14 -1.20 -14.88
C ILE A 85 -17.21 -2.13 -14.31
N ALA A 86 -17.97 -1.63 -13.34
CA ALA A 86 -18.97 -2.41 -12.63
C ALA A 86 -20.19 -1.55 -12.26
N PRO A 87 -21.39 -1.88 -12.74
CA PRO A 87 -21.65 -2.79 -13.85
C PRO A 87 -21.10 -2.22 -15.17
N THR A 88 -20.90 -3.09 -16.16
CA THR A 88 -20.75 -2.75 -17.58
C THR A 88 -22.03 -3.11 -18.32
N THR A 89 -22.85 -2.12 -18.67
CA THR A 89 -24.08 -2.35 -19.46
C THR A 89 -23.75 -2.74 -20.90
N ALA A 90 -24.73 -3.30 -21.62
CA ALA A 90 -24.61 -3.59 -23.05
C ALA A 90 -24.25 -2.34 -23.88
N ASP A 91 -24.80 -1.18 -23.52
CA ASP A 91 -24.44 0.11 -24.15
C ASP A 91 -22.94 0.40 -23.99
N LEU A 92 -22.42 0.31 -22.77
CA LEU A 92 -21.00 0.59 -22.54
C LEU A 92 -20.11 -0.46 -23.20
N LEU A 93 -20.49 -1.75 -23.22
CA LEU A 93 -19.78 -2.77 -24.00
C LEU A 93 -19.69 -2.40 -25.49
N ALA A 94 -20.78 -1.95 -26.09
CA ALA A 94 -20.80 -1.52 -27.50
C ALA A 94 -19.92 -0.29 -27.75
N LYS A 95 -19.97 0.70 -26.86
CA LYS A 95 -19.09 1.89 -26.94
C LYS A 95 -17.61 1.51 -26.87
N LEU A 96 -17.23 0.65 -25.93
CA LEU A 96 -15.85 0.19 -25.79
C LEU A 96 -15.40 -0.66 -26.99
N ALA A 97 -16.26 -1.55 -27.48
CA ALA A 97 -15.95 -2.39 -28.65
C ALA A 97 -15.78 -1.56 -29.93
N SER A 98 -16.55 -0.47 -30.08
CA SER A 98 -16.41 0.46 -31.20
C SER A 98 -15.28 1.50 -31.04
N GLY A 99 -14.67 1.59 -29.84
CA GLY A 99 -13.65 2.61 -29.55
C GLY A 99 -14.23 4.02 -29.40
N ARG A 100 -15.51 4.14 -29.06
CA ARG A 100 -16.17 5.43 -28.81
C ARG A 100 -15.63 6.05 -27.52
N ALA A 101 -15.32 7.33 -27.57
CA ALA A 101 -14.78 8.12 -26.45
C ALA A 101 -15.54 9.44 -26.31
N ASP A 102 -16.83 9.35 -25.96
CA ASP A 102 -17.75 10.50 -25.90
C ASP A 102 -18.12 10.94 -24.48
N ASP A 103 -17.64 10.23 -23.46
CA ASP A 103 -17.74 10.63 -22.05
C ASP A 103 -16.39 10.44 -21.32
N LEU A 104 -16.31 10.90 -20.07
CA LEU A 104 -15.06 10.83 -19.30
C LEU A 104 -14.57 9.38 -19.14
N LEU A 105 -15.46 8.44 -18.82
CA LEU A 105 -15.09 7.04 -18.58
C LEU A 105 -14.52 6.40 -19.84
N THR A 106 -15.21 6.54 -20.97
CA THR A 106 -14.79 5.97 -22.25
C THR A 106 -13.48 6.60 -22.76
N ASN A 107 -13.28 7.91 -22.55
CA ASN A 107 -11.99 8.57 -22.84
C ASN A 107 -10.85 7.98 -22.01
N ILE A 108 -11.04 7.80 -20.70
CA ILE A 108 -10.03 7.21 -19.81
C ILE A 108 -9.69 5.78 -20.24
N VAL A 109 -10.71 4.97 -20.53
CA VAL A 109 -10.51 3.57 -20.96
C VAL A 109 -9.73 3.49 -22.27
N LEU A 110 -10.01 4.38 -23.22
CA LEU A 110 -9.30 4.45 -24.50
C LEU A 110 -7.85 4.92 -24.34
N ALA A 111 -7.59 5.86 -23.43
CA ALA A 111 -6.26 6.42 -23.19
C ALA A 111 -5.36 5.55 -22.31
N SER A 112 -5.93 4.67 -21.47
CA SER A 112 -5.17 3.89 -20.49
C SER A 112 -4.53 2.64 -21.08
N ILE A 113 -3.31 2.33 -20.62
CA ILE A 113 -2.63 1.05 -20.89
C ILE A 113 -2.84 0.02 -19.78
N ALA A 114 -3.45 0.41 -18.65
CA ALA A 114 -3.71 -0.48 -17.53
C ALA A 114 -4.64 -1.65 -17.94
N PRO A 115 -4.57 -2.80 -17.26
CA PRO A 115 -5.54 -3.87 -17.48
C PRO A 115 -6.96 -3.36 -17.20
N LYS A 116 -7.94 -3.89 -17.93
CA LYS A 116 -9.35 -3.51 -17.80
C LYS A 116 -10.19 -4.74 -17.46
N VAL A 117 -10.92 -4.66 -16.35
CA VAL A 117 -11.89 -5.67 -15.91
C VAL A 117 -13.29 -5.13 -16.12
N LEU A 118 -14.09 -5.85 -16.91
CA LEU A 118 -15.49 -5.54 -17.16
C LEU A 118 -16.36 -6.50 -16.35
N VAL A 119 -17.41 -5.96 -15.72
CA VAL A 119 -18.39 -6.72 -14.94
C VAL A 119 -19.77 -6.53 -15.59
N PRO A 120 -20.08 -7.30 -16.65
CA PRO A 120 -21.36 -7.21 -17.33
C PRO A 120 -22.54 -7.49 -16.40
N ALA A 121 -23.60 -6.69 -16.51
CA ALA A 121 -24.87 -6.94 -15.85
C ALA A 121 -26.03 -6.41 -16.69
N MET A 122 -26.91 -7.30 -17.11
CA MET A 122 -28.05 -7.01 -18.00
C MET A 122 -29.06 -8.18 -17.99
N HIS A 123 -30.24 -7.99 -18.59
CA HIS A 123 -31.19 -9.10 -18.77
C HIS A 123 -30.61 -10.19 -19.70
N THR A 124 -31.07 -11.43 -19.53
CA THR A 124 -30.57 -12.60 -20.26
C THR A 124 -30.66 -12.43 -21.77
N GLU A 125 -31.75 -11.85 -22.28
CA GLU A 125 -31.96 -11.58 -23.70
C GLU A 125 -30.96 -10.59 -24.26
N MET A 126 -30.52 -9.62 -23.44
CA MET A 126 -29.47 -8.69 -23.82
C MET A 126 -28.10 -9.37 -23.81
N TRP A 127 -27.81 -10.19 -22.79
CA TRP A 127 -26.54 -10.91 -22.69
C TRP A 127 -26.32 -11.90 -23.83
N LEU A 128 -27.37 -12.63 -24.21
CA LEU A 128 -27.35 -13.61 -25.28
C LEU A 128 -27.54 -12.98 -26.68
N ASN A 129 -27.73 -11.66 -26.77
CA ASN A 129 -27.89 -10.99 -28.04
C ASN A 129 -26.59 -11.12 -28.87
N PRO A 130 -26.66 -11.47 -30.18
CA PRO A 130 -25.48 -11.62 -31.02
C PRO A 130 -24.53 -10.41 -31.00
N ALA A 131 -25.07 -9.19 -30.97
CA ALA A 131 -24.25 -7.98 -30.92
C ALA A 131 -23.47 -7.87 -29.60
N THR A 132 -24.09 -8.24 -28.48
CA THR A 132 -23.43 -8.22 -27.17
C THR A 132 -22.36 -9.30 -27.09
N VAL A 133 -22.66 -10.51 -27.57
CA VAL A 133 -21.69 -11.62 -27.64
C VAL A 133 -20.48 -11.23 -28.49
N GLU A 134 -20.70 -10.64 -29.66
CA GLU A 134 -19.62 -10.17 -30.54
C GLU A 134 -18.79 -9.04 -29.92
N ASN A 135 -19.44 -8.08 -29.23
CA ASN A 135 -18.75 -7.01 -28.51
C ASN A 135 -17.88 -7.57 -27.38
N VAL A 136 -18.39 -8.52 -26.60
CA VAL A 136 -17.63 -9.20 -25.53
C VAL A 136 -16.43 -9.93 -26.12
N GLN A 137 -16.61 -10.67 -27.21
CA GLN A 137 -15.50 -11.38 -27.86
C GLN A 137 -14.46 -10.40 -28.42
N THR A 138 -14.90 -9.30 -29.03
CA THR A 138 -14.01 -8.23 -29.52
C THR A 138 -13.17 -7.64 -28.40
N LEU A 139 -13.79 -7.36 -27.25
CA LEU A 139 -13.10 -6.80 -26.09
C LEU A 139 -12.11 -7.80 -25.48
N ARG A 140 -12.47 -9.08 -25.39
CA ARG A 140 -11.54 -10.16 -24.97
C ARG A 140 -10.33 -10.25 -25.88
N ASN A 141 -10.54 -10.22 -27.19
CA ASN A 141 -9.45 -10.24 -28.18
C ASN A 141 -8.52 -9.02 -28.05
N ARG A 142 -9.01 -7.90 -27.50
CA ARG A 142 -8.23 -6.69 -27.20
C ARG A 142 -7.61 -6.67 -25.81
N GLY A 143 -7.68 -7.78 -25.06
CA GLY A 143 -7.07 -7.92 -23.74
C GLY A 143 -7.93 -7.41 -22.58
N PHE A 144 -9.21 -7.09 -22.79
CA PHE A 144 -10.12 -6.83 -21.67
C PHE A 144 -10.46 -8.15 -20.97
N ILE A 145 -10.43 -8.13 -19.64
CA ILE A 145 -10.89 -9.22 -18.80
C ILE A 145 -12.39 -9.03 -18.59
N VAL A 146 -13.21 -10.01 -18.96
CA VAL A 146 -14.67 -9.93 -18.82
C VAL A 146 -15.11 -11.00 -17.85
N VAL A 147 -15.57 -10.57 -16.66
CA VAL A 147 -16.12 -11.45 -15.63
C VAL A 147 -17.45 -12.00 -16.13
N GLU A 148 -17.62 -13.32 -16.11
CA GLU A 148 -18.90 -13.92 -16.52
C GLU A 148 -20.00 -13.53 -15.53
N PRO A 149 -21.18 -13.08 -16.01
CA PRO A 149 -22.30 -12.76 -15.13
C PRO A 149 -22.83 -14.00 -14.43
N ASP A 150 -23.39 -13.81 -13.24
CA ASP A 150 -24.03 -14.88 -12.49
C ASP A 150 -25.36 -15.29 -13.14
N GLU A 151 -25.77 -16.52 -12.87
CA GLU A 151 -27.11 -17.03 -13.15
C GLU A 151 -28.01 -16.87 -11.92
N GLY A 152 -29.26 -16.47 -12.14
CA GLY A 152 -30.24 -16.41 -11.06
C GLY A 152 -31.46 -15.59 -11.42
N ARG A 153 -32.28 -15.31 -10.41
CA ARG A 153 -33.49 -14.51 -10.58
C ARG A 153 -33.14 -13.05 -10.90
N MET A 154 -33.80 -12.51 -11.93
CA MET A 154 -33.69 -11.11 -12.35
C MET A 154 -34.62 -10.20 -11.53
N THR A 155 -34.76 -8.93 -11.92
CA THR A 155 -35.68 -7.97 -11.26
C THR A 155 -37.15 -8.38 -11.32
N GLY A 156 -37.51 -9.39 -12.13
CA GLY A 156 -38.86 -9.93 -12.31
C GLY A 156 -39.05 -11.37 -11.81
N ARG A 157 -39.81 -12.16 -12.58
CA ARG A 157 -40.00 -13.62 -12.35
C ARG A 157 -38.99 -14.46 -13.13
N ASP A 158 -38.31 -13.86 -14.09
CA ASP A 158 -37.38 -14.52 -15.00
C ASP A 158 -36.09 -14.91 -14.27
N THR A 159 -35.53 -16.05 -14.68
CA THR A 159 -34.28 -16.61 -14.16
C THR A 159 -33.39 -16.94 -15.34
N GLY A 160 -32.12 -16.55 -15.26
CA GLY A 160 -31.15 -16.78 -16.34
C GLY A 160 -29.81 -16.12 -16.06
N VAL A 161 -28.92 -16.19 -17.05
CA VAL A 161 -27.59 -15.56 -17.01
C VAL A 161 -27.69 -14.05 -17.25
N GLY A 162 -26.78 -13.26 -16.69
CA GLY A 162 -26.74 -11.80 -16.86
C GLY A 162 -26.77 -11.02 -15.54
N ARG A 163 -26.89 -11.72 -14.41
CA ARG A 163 -26.91 -11.10 -13.08
C ARG A 163 -25.52 -10.56 -12.74
N TYR A 164 -25.49 -9.43 -12.04
CA TYR A 164 -24.25 -8.87 -11.49
C TYR A 164 -23.56 -9.91 -10.56
N PRO A 165 -22.29 -10.28 -10.84
CA PRO A 165 -21.53 -11.26 -10.06
C PRO A 165 -21.36 -10.92 -8.58
N GLU A 166 -21.16 -11.93 -7.74
CA GLU A 166 -20.70 -11.74 -6.37
C GLU A 166 -19.38 -10.94 -6.30
N SER A 167 -19.25 -10.05 -5.31
CA SER A 167 -18.09 -9.15 -5.16
C SER A 167 -16.77 -9.90 -5.08
N SER A 168 -16.75 -11.10 -4.47
CA SER A 168 -15.55 -11.95 -4.39
C SER A 168 -15.01 -12.36 -5.76
N LYS A 169 -15.88 -12.77 -6.70
CA LYS A 169 -15.47 -13.13 -8.07
C LYS A 169 -14.85 -11.94 -8.81
N ILE A 170 -15.35 -10.73 -8.57
CA ILE A 170 -14.82 -9.51 -9.17
C ILE A 170 -13.44 -9.20 -8.59
N ILE A 171 -13.28 -9.32 -7.26
CA ILE A 171 -12.00 -9.11 -6.58
C ILE A 171 -10.95 -10.13 -7.03
N ASP A 172 -11.33 -11.39 -7.23
CA ASP A 172 -10.43 -12.41 -7.76
C ASP A 172 -9.94 -12.04 -9.17
N ALA A 173 -10.84 -11.57 -10.05
CA ALA A 173 -10.47 -11.07 -11.37
C ALA A 173 -9.54 -9.84 -11.31
N VAL A 174 -9.80 -8.92 -10.37
CA VAL A 174 -8.96 -7.73 -10.11
C VAL A 174 -7.54 -8.15 -9.68
N ASN A 175 -7.42 -9.06 -8.72
CA ASN A 175 -6.14 -9.52 -8.22
C ASN A 175 -5.35 -10.27 -9.31
N ASN A 176 -6.03 -11.14 -10.06
CA ASN A 176 -5.41 -11.84 -11.19
C ASN A 176 -4.93 -10.88 -12.29
N ALA A 177 -5.68 -9.80 -12.56
CA ALA A 177 -5.32 -8.81 -13.57
C ALA A 177 -4.06 -8.02 -13.21
N LEU A 178 -3.85 -7.75 -11.92
CA LEU A 178 -2.70 -6.98 -11.43
C LEU A 178 -1.41 -7.81 -11.36
N ALA A 179 -1.50 -9.14 -11.36
CA ALA A 179 -0.36 -10.04 -11.14
C ALA A 179 0.46 -9.71 -9.86
N VAL A 180 -0.17 -9.03 -8.89
CA VAL A 180 0.44 -8.68 -7.59
C VAL A 180 -0.02 -9.72 -6.56
N ALA A 181 0.92 -10.27 -5.80
CA ALA A 181 0.61 -11.13 -4.68
C ALA A 181 -0.35 -10.42 -3.72
N SER A 182 -1.46 -11.05 -3.37
CA SER A 182 -2.43 -10.52 -2.39
C SER A 182 -2.39 -11.36 -1.11
N ASP A 183 -1.18 -11.78 -0.74
CA ASP A 183 -0.83 -12.70 0.34
C ASP A 183 -0.82 -12.04 1.73
N LEU A 184 -0.94 -10.70 1.79
CA LEU A 184 -1.09 -9.94 3.04
C LEU A 184 -2.51 -9.38 3.26
N VAL A 185 -3.49 -9.79 2.46
CA VAL A 185 -4.90 -9.39 2.65
C VAL A 185 -5.36 -9.78 4.05
N GLY A 186 -5.97 -8.81 4.74
CA GLY A 186 -6.47 -8.98 6.11
C GLY A 186 -5.40 -8.93 7.19
N LYS A 187 -4.12 -8.77 6.84
CA LYS A 187 -3.02 -8.60 7.80
C LYS A 187 -2.82 -7.12 8.13
N LYS A 188 -2.46 -6.84 9.38
CA LYS A 188 -2.07 -5.51 9.88
C LYS A 188 -0.56 -5.45 10.08
N VAL A 189 0.11 -4.54 9.37
CA VAL A 189 1.57 -4.42 9.40
C VAL A 189 1.95 -3.03 9.90
N LEU A 190 2.63 -2.99 11.04
CA LEU A 190 3.20 -1.79 11.64
C LEU A 190 4.63 -1.61 11.17
N ILE A 191 4.99 -0.41 10.72
CA ILE A 191 6.31 -0.15 10.12
C ILE A 191 6.85 1.15 10.69
N THR A 192 8.13 1.17 11.08
CA THR A 192 8.81 2.43 11.44
C THR A 192 9.73 2.88 10.33
N ALA A 193 9.82 4.19 10.10
CA ALA A 193 10.71 4.80 9.13
C ALA A 193 11.37 6.08 9.66
N GLY A 194 12.46 6.47 9.00
CA GLY A 194 13.15 7.73 9.29
C GLY A 194 14.19 7.59 10.41
N GLY A 195 14.56 8.69 11.03
CA GLY A 195 15.54 8.72 12.12
C GLY A 195 15.07 9.62 13.24
N THR A 196 15.19 9.17 14.49
CA THR A 196 14.75 9.99 15.63
C THR A 196 15.72 11.14 15.87
N ARG A 197 15.19 12.24 16.42
CA ARG A 197 15.93 13.44 16.79
C ARG A 197 15.70 13.67 18.27
N GLU A 198 16.75 13.49 19.05
CA GLU A 198 16.75 13.63 20.49
C GLU A 198 17.17 15.07 20.85
N PRO A 199 16.26 15.92 21.34
CA PRO A 199 16.53 17.33 21.52
C PRO A 199 17.57 17.57 22.61
N ILE A 200 18.51 18.47 22.33
CA ILE A 200 19.50 19.01 23.28
C ILE A 200 18.92 20.27 23.93
N ASP A 201 18.37 21.14 23.09
CA ASP A 201 17.71 22.41 23.40
C ASP A 201 16.65 22.66 22.30
N PRO A 202 15.87 23.77 22.30
CA PRO A 202 14.83 24.00 21.28
C PRO A 202 15.37 24.21 19.86
N VAL A 203 16.69 24.25 19.66
CA VAL A 203 17.35 24.55 18.38
C VAL A 203 18.18 23.38 17.87
N ARG A 204 18.69 22.53 18.76
CA ARG A 204 19.66 21.47 18.45
C ARG A 204 19.18 20.12 18.92
N PHE A 205 19.58 19.09 18.19
CA PHE A 205 19.26 17.69 18.49
C PHE A 205 20.43 16.76 18.16
N ILE A 206 20.38 15.55 18.70
CA ILE A 206 21.21 14.39 18.33
C ILE A 206 20.34 13.48 17.47
N GLY A 207 20.85 12.97 16.35
CA GLY A 207 20.05 12.08 15.52
C GLY A 207 20.85 11.41 14.41
N ASN A 208 20.16 10.54 13.66
CA ASN A 208 20.75 9.70 12.64
C ASN A 208 20.46 10.25 11.23
N ARG A 209 21.32 9.92 10.25
CA ARG A 209 21.18 10.34 8.84
C ARG A 209 20.22 9.47 8.03
N SER A 210 19.12 9.03 8.63
CA SER A 210 18.14 8.20 7.92
C SER A 210 17.20 9.07 7.09
N SER A 211 17.04 8.74 5.81
CA SER A 211 16.04 9.38 4.94
C SER A 211 14.63 8.81 5.12
N GLY A 212 14.50 7.64 5.75
CA GLY A 212 13.24 6.91 5.85
C GLY A 212 12.81 6.13 4.61
N ARG A 213 13.52 6.26 3.47
CA ARG A 213 13.11 5.64 2.20
C ARG A 213 12.87 4.13 2.28
N GLN A 214 13.63 3.38 3.08
CA GLN A 214 13.44 1.94 3.21
C GLN A 214 12.09 1.59 3.86
N GLY A 215 11.71 2.29 4.94
CA GLY A 215 10.42 2.05 5.60
C GLY A 215 9.23 2.49 4.75
N PHE A 216 9.41 3.52 3.91
CA PHE A 216 8.41 3.91 2.91
C PHE A 216 8.27 2.85 1.81
N ALA A 217 9.38 2.32 1.28
CA ALA A 217 9.39 1.20 0.33
C ALA A 217 8.63 -0.01 0.88
N LEU A 218 8.94 -0.40 2.13
CA LEU A 218 8.25 -1.47 2.85
C LEU A 218 6.75 -1.20 3.01
N ALA A 219 6.38 0.02 3.39
CA ALA A 219 4.98 0.39 3.58
C ALA A 219 4.18 0.30 2.28
N MET A 220 4.73 0.80 1.16
CA MET A 220 4.07 0.70 -0.14
C MET A 220 3.97 -0.74 -0.61
N ALA A 221 5.03 -1.54 -0.47
CA ALA A 221 5.03 -2.95 -0.87
C ALA A 221 4.07 -3.80 -0.03
N ALA A 222 3.99 -3.55 1.29
CA ALA A 222 3.03 -4.25 2.15
C ALA A 222 1.58 -3.87 1.79
N ALA A 223 1.31 -2.58 1.57
CA ALA A 223 -0.01 -2.12 1.15
C ALA A 223 -0.38 -2.65 -0.25
N SER A 224 0.57 -2.74 -1.17
CA SER A 224 0.34 -3.29 -2.51
C SER A 224 0.06 -4.79 -2.49
N ARG A 225 0.50 -5.50 -1.44
CA ARG A 225 0.15 -6.89 -1.16
C ARG A 225 -1.16 -7.08 -0.38
N GLY A 226 -1.86 -5.99 -0.10
CA GLY A 226 -3.17 -5.98 0.56
C GLY A 226 -3.14 -5.83 2.08
N ALA A 227 -1.98 -5.56 2.69
CA ALA A 227 -1.89 -5.29 4.12
C ALA A 227 -2.57 -3.98 4.50
N GLN A 228 -3.17 -3.93 5.70
CA GLN A 228 -3.48 -2.70 6.39
C GLN A 228 -2.20 -2.16 7.04
N VAL A 229 -1.64 -1.08 6.49
CA VAL A 229 -0.34 -0.55 6.93
C VAL A 229 -0.51 0.66 7.82
N HIS A 230 0.23 0.67 8.94
CA HIS A 230 0.48 1.85 9.76
C HIS A 230 1.97 2.15 9.75
N LEU A 231 2.35 3.31 9.20
CA LEU A 231 3.71 3.79 9.11
C LEU A 231 3.97 4.88 10.16
N VAL A 232 4.84 4.59 11.13
CA VAL A 232 5.32 5.55 12.13
C VAL A 232 6.62 6.19 11.61
N ALA A 233 6.56 7.46 11.23
CA ALA A 233 7.63 8.14 10.51
C ALA A 233 8.33 9.18 11.40
N ALA A 234 9.65 9.02 11.58
CA ALA A 234 10.48 9.95 12.34
C ALA A 234 11.27 10.89 11.44
N ASN A 235 11.01 12.20 11.52
CA ASN A 235 11.81 13.26 10.91
C ASN A 235 12.19 13.03 9.43
N THR A 236 11.20 12.71 8.61
CA THR A 236 11.37 12.49 7.17
C THR A 236 10.69 13.61 6.37
N ASP A 237 11.28 13.97 5.23
CA ASP A 237 10.71 14.93 4.27
C ASP A 237 9.87 14.22 3.19
N LEU A 238 9.62 12.91 3.34
CA LEU A 238 8.86 12.12 2.39
C LEU A 238 7.35 12.41 2.50
N PRO A 239 6.63 12.47 1.37
CA PRO A 239 5.20 12.79 1.36
C PRO A 239 4.37 11.67 1.96
N ASN A 240 3.18 12.00 2.46
CA ASN A 240 2.22 10.99 2.91
C ASN A 240 1.84 10.04 1.76
N ILE A 241 1.69 8.76 2.08
CA ILE A 241 1.29 7.72 1.12
C ILE A 241 -0.22 7.54 1.22
N GLU A 242 -0.92 7.76 0.11
CA GLU A 242 -2.36 7.54 0.02
C GLU A 242 -2.70 6.06 0.25
N GLY A 243 -3.69 5.79 1.12
CA GLY A 243 -4.09 4.43 1.49
C GLY A 243 -3.32 3.83 2.68
N ILE A 244 -2.34 4.55 3.24
CA ILE A 244 -1.57 4.12 4.41
C ILE A 244 -1.82 5.06 5.58
N THR A 245 -2.05 4.50 6.77
CA THR A 245 -2.15 5.31 8.00
C THR A 245 -0.75 5.76 8.40
N MET A 246 -0.56 7.06 8.63
CA MET A 246 0.75 7.62 8.97
C MET A 246 0.70 8.42 10.26
N THR A 247 1.68 8.19 11.15
CA THR A 247 1.88 8.96 12.37
C THR A 247 3.30 9.53 12.39
N SER A 248 3.41 10.85 12.45
CA SER A 248 4.69 11.53 12.56
C SER A 248 5.15 11.60 14.02
N VAL A 249 6.42 11.29 14.25
CA VAL A 249 7.09 11.38 15.55
C VAL A 249 8.44 12.08 15.40
N GLU A 250 8.98 12.58 16.50
CA GLU A 250 10.30 13.23 16.54
C GLU A 250 11.33 12.37 17.30
N THR A 251 10.99 11.90 18.50
CA THR A 251 11.92 11.22 19.41
C THR A 251 11.71 9.70 19.47
N ALA A 252 12.70 8.98 20.00
CA ALA A 252 12.58 7.55 20.30
C ALA A 252 11.43 7.23 21.28
N GLU A 253 11.21 8.08 22.28
CA GLU A 253 10.13 7.90 23.25
C GLU A 253 8.74 8.07 22.63
N GLN A 254 8.57 9.05 21.75
CA GLN A 254 7.31 9.22 21.00
C GLN A 254 7.05 8.05 20.06
N MET A 255 8.09 7.55 19.38
CA MET A 255 7.98 6.35 18.55
C MET A 255 7.54 5.14 19.41
N LEU A 256 8.18 4.92 20.55
CA LEU A 256 7.82 3.83 21.46
C LEU A 256 6.36 3.92 21.91
N ALA A 257 5.89 5.12 22.28
CA ALA A 257 4.50 5.30 22.73
C ALA A 257 3.46 4.91 21.66
N VAL A 258 3.72 5.23 20.38
CA VAL A 258 2.85 4.80 19.28
C VAL A 258 2.91 3.28 19.11
N LEU A 259 4.11 2.71 19.15
CA LEU A 259 4.30 1.26 18.97
C LEU A 259 3.67 0.45 20.11
N ASP A 260 3.76 0.91 21.35
CA ASP A 260 3.15 0.24 22.51
C ASP A 260 1.61 0.18 22.39
N LEU A 261 1.01 1.22 21.81
CA LEU A 261 -0.43 1.27 21.56
C LEU A 261 -0.86 0.33 20.42
N GLU A 262 -0.12 0.33 19.31
CA GLU A 262 -0.55 -0.31 18.06
C GLU A 262 -0.09 -1.76 17.95
N PHE A 263 1.12 -2.09 18.41
CA PHE A 263 1.71 -3.42 18.25
C PHE A 263 0.82 -4.57 18.78
N PRO A 264 0.07 -4.45 19.90
CA PRO A 264 -0.84 -5.50 20.36
C PRO A 264 -1.97 -5.86 19.39
N HIS A 265 -2.22 -5.03 18.38
CA HIS A 265 -3.31 -5.14 17.40
C HIS A 265 -2.84 -5.44 15.97
N CYS A 266 -1.53 -5.61 15.77
CA CYS A 266 -0.93 -5.92 14.47
C CYS A 266 -0.46 -7.37 14.36
N ASP A 267 -0.33 -7.88 13.14
CA ASP A 267 0.24 -9.20 12.87
C ASP A 267 1.77 -9.15 12.77
N ALA A 268 2.32 -8.00 12.36
CA ALA A 268 3.76 -7.83 12.20
C ALA A 268 4.22 -6.41 12.51
N LEU A 269 5.46 -6.29 12.99
CA LEU A 269 6.18 -5.03 13.11
C LEU A 269 7.52 -5.11 12.36
N ILE A 270 7.76 -4.14 11.47
CA ILE A 270 9.02 -3.95 10.75
C ILE A 270 9.71 -2.68 11.26
N MET A 271 10.73 -2.87 12.11
CA MET A 271 11.49 -1.79 12.74
C MET A 271 12.63 -1.32 11.84
N SER A 272 12.31 -0.54 10.81
CA SER A 272 13.29 -0.02 9.84
C SER A 272 13.79 1.41 10.13
N ALA A 273 13.22 2.09 11.14
CA ALA A 273 13.71 3.40 11.57
C ALA A 273 15.09 3.32 12.24
N ALA A 274 15.91 4.34 12.02
CA ALA A 274 17.17 4.55 12.72
C ALA A 274 16.91 5.29 14.04
N VAL A 275 16.59 4.53 15.08
CA VAL A 275 16.34 5.04 16.43
C VAL A 275 17.68 5.43 17.07
N ALA A 276 17.76 6.63 17.63
CA ALA A 276 18.95 7.08 18.33
C ALA A 276 19.15 6.31 19.65
N ASP A 277 20.36 5.81 19.90
CA ASP A 277 20.68 4.99 21.08
C ASP A 277 20.77 5.81 22.39
N ALA A 278 20.93 7.12 22.30
CA ALA A 278 21.12 8.01 23.45
C ALA A 278 20.47 9.38 23.25
N ARG A 279 20.06 9.99 24.36
CA ARG A 279 19.52 11.35 24.45
C ARG A 279 20.25 12.16 25.53
N VAL A 280 20.05 13.47 25.55
CA VAL A 280 20.60 14.33 26.60
C VAL A 280 19.87 14.07 27.92
N ALA A 281 20.61 13.97 29.02
CA ALA A 281 20.06 13.75 30.36
C ALA A 281 19.20 14.94 30.83
N ASP A 282 19.72 16.16 30.61
CA ASP A 282 19.13 17.42 31.07
C ASP A 282 18.73 18.27 29.84
N TYR A 283 17.56 18.00 29.27
CA TYR A 283 17.00 18.87 28.25
C TYR A 283 16.82 20.30 28.81
N SER A 284 17.14 21.31 27.99
CA SER A 284 16.94 22.72 28.35
C SER A 284 15.83 23.32 27.51
N ASP A 285 14.84 23.96 28.16
CA ASP A 285 13.80 24.75 27.48
C ASP A 285 14.33 26.04 26.83
N SER A 286 15.60 26.38 27.07
CA SER A 286 16.27 27.54 26.51
C SER A 286 17.52 27.15 25.71
N LYS A 287 17.83 27.92 24.68
CA LYS A 287 19.02 27.68 23.85
C LYS A 287 20.27 27.71 24.73
N ILE A 288 21.01 26.60 24.76
CA ILE A 288 22.22 26.49 25.57
C ILE A 288 23.29 27.40 24.95
N GLY A 289 23.82 28.31 25.76
CA GLY A 289 24.91 29.20 25.40
C GLY A 289 26.17 28.43 25.02
N LYS A 290 26.95 28.96 24.07
CA LYS A 290 28.12 28.26 23.49
C LYS A 290 29.09 27.74 24.55
N GLU A 291 29.30 28.49 25.62
CA GLU A 291 30.22 28.16 26.72
C GLU A 291 29.85 26.85 27.45
N ARG A 292 28.56 26.49 27.45
CA ARG A 292 28.03 25.30 28.14
C ARG A 292 27.88 24.08 27.23
N LEU A 293 28.28 24.17 25.95
CA LEU A 293 28.22 23.05 24.99
C LEU A 293 29.50 22.21 24.94
N SER A 294 30.48 22.51 25.80
CA SER A 294 31.76 21.78 25.85
C SER A 294 31.58 20.32 26.25
N THR A 295 30.54 20.01 27.03
CA THR A 295 30.19 18.65 27.46
C THR A 295 28.67 18.47 27.48
N LEU A 296 28.20 17.32 26.99
CA LEU A 296 26.79 16.90 27.05
C LEU A 296 26.70 15.56 27.78
N SER A 297 25.93 15.52 28.86
CA SER A 297 25.61 14.26 29.56
C SER A 297 24.56 13.49 28.78
N LEU A 298 24.85 12.23 28.43
CA LEU A 298 23.95 11.37 27.68
C LEU A 298 23.40 10.24 28.55
N VAL A 299 22.13 9.94 28.36
CA VAL A 299 21.45 8.75 28.89
C VAL A 299 21.01 7.85 27.73
N ARG A 300 20.93 6.55 27.97
CA ARG A 300 20.47 5.59 26.95
C ARG A 300 18.99 5.77 26.67
N ASN A 301 18.63 5.69 25.40
CA ASN A 301 17.24 5.56 24.98
C ASN A 301 16.69 4.16 25.26
N PRO A 302 15.36 4.02 25.36
CA PRO A 302 14.74 2.71 25.49
C PRO A 302 15.06 1.84 24.27
N ASP A 303 15.43 0.57 24.51
CA ASP A 303 15.53 -0.41 23.42
C ASP A 303 14.10 -0.84 23.03
N ILE A 304 13.53 -0.15 22.05
CA ILE A 304 12.16 -0.34 21.58
C ILE A 304 11.91 -1.81 21.21
N LEU A 305 12.80 -2.42 20.43
CA LEU A 305 12.65 -3.81 19.99
C LEU A 305 12.67 -4.77 21.17
N LYS A 306 13.56 -4.57 22.15
CA LYS A 306 13.61 -5.39 23.36
C LYS A 306 12.36 -5.21 24.25
N SER A 307 11.82 -4.00 24.29
CA SER A 307 10.59 -3.69 25.05
C SER A 307 9.40 -4.41 24.43
N LEU A 308 9.21 -4.27 23.11
CA LEU A 308 8.09 -4.87 22.39
C LEU A 308 8.20 -6.40 22.29
N SER A 309 9.41 -6.94 22.20
CA SER A 309 9.59 -8.40 22.10
C SER A 309 9.23 -9.14 23.39
N SER A 310 9.22 -8.45 24.54
CA SER A 310 8.76 -9.00 25.81
C SER A 310 7.24 -9.16 25.91
N VAL A 311 6.49 -8.37 25.13
CA VAL A 311 5.01 -8.38 25.10
C VAL A 311 4.44 -9.01 23.82
N LYS A 312 5.32 -9.54 22.97
CA LYS A 312 4.99 -10.22 21.70
C LYS A 312 4.07 -11.42 21.95
N LYS A 313 2.92 -11.45 21.26
CA LYS A 313 1.97 -12.56 21.30
C LYS A 313 2.36 -13.66 20.31
N PRO A 314 1.95 -14.92 20.55
CA PRO A 314 2.09 -15.99 19.56
C PRO A 314 1.48 -15.60 18.21
N GLY A 315 2.20 -15.88 17.13
CA GLY A 315 1.78 -15.54 15.76
C GLY A 315 2.18 -14.15 15.27
N GLN A 316 2.60 -13.23 16.16
CA GLN A 316 3.12 -11.94 15.74
C GLN A 316 4.58 -12.05 15.26
N ILE A 317 4.92 -11.29 14.22
CA ILE A 317 6.26 -11.28 13.63
C ILE A 317 7.00 -9.97 13.91
N LEU A 318 8.27 -10.06 14.33
CA LEU A 318 9.18 -8.94 14.53
C LEU A 318 10.34 -8.99 13.53
N ILE A 319 10.44 -7.97 12.70
CA ILE A 319 11.54 -7.77 11.76
C ILE A 319 12.37 -6.57 12.21
N GLY A 320 13.66 -6.80 12.49
CA GLY A 320 14.60 -5.75 12.86
C GLY A 320 15.49 -5.31 11.70
N PHE A 321 16.04 -4.10 11.82
CA PHE A 321 17.11 -3.60 10.95
C PHE A 321 18.36 -3.31 11.78
N ALA A 322 19.53 -3.55 11.20
CA ALA A 322 20.81 -3.21 11.80
C ALA A 322 21.78 -2.68 10.75
N ALA A 323 22.32 -1.49 11.00
CA ALA A 323 23.42 -0.93 10.23
C ALA A 323 24.75 -1.33 10.87
N GLU A 324 25.63 -1.95 10.09
CA GLU A 324 26.96 -2.38 10.52
C GLU A 324 28.03 -1.71 9.67
N THR A 325 29.16 -1.34 10.27
CA THR A 325 30.31 -0.78 9.54
C THR A 325 31.33 -1.84 9.14
N GLU A 326 31.20 -3.06 9.66
CA GLU A 326 32.07 -4.17 9.30
C GLU A 326 31.63 -4.77 7.95
N SER A 327 32.62 -5.13 7.14
CA SER A 327 32.43 -5.70 5.80
C SER A 327 32.61 -7.20 5.73
N ASP A 328 33.21 -7.79 6.77
CA ASP A 328 33.35 -9.23 6.88
C ASP A 328 31.98 -9.91 7.05
N VAL A 329 31.67 -10.85 6.15
CA VAL A 329 30.38 -11.56 6.11
C VAL A 329 30.15 -12.38 7.38
N LYS A 330 31.20 -12.92 7.99
CA LYS A 330 31.06 -13.72 9.22
C LYS A 330 30.73 -12.81 10.40
N ALA A 331 31.39 -11.67 10.52
CA ALA A 331 31.08 -10.67 11.54
C ALA A 331 29.64 -10.13 11.43
N LEU A 332 29.15 -9.90 10.20
CA LEU A 332 27.74 -9.52 9.98
C LEU A 332 26.76 -10.61 10.43
N LYS A 333 27.05 -11.88 10.14
CA LYS A 333 26.23 -13.03 10.57
C LYS A 333 26.22 -13.20 12.09
N ASP A 334 27.37 -13.03 12.74
CA ASP A 334 27.50 -13.15 14.18
C ASP A 334 26.70 -12.02 14.89
N SER A 335 26.85 -10.77 14.44
CA SER A 335 26.03 -9.63 14.93
C SER A 335 24.53 -9.84 14.72
N ALA A 336 24.12 -10.34 13.54
CA ALA A 336 22.73 -10.65 13.26
C ALA A 336 22.16 -11.68 14.26
N THR A 337 22.91 -12.73 14.53
CA THR A 337 22.52 -13.83 15.42
C THR A 337 22.38 -13.35 16.87
N GLU A 338 23.33 -12.52 17.34
CA GLU A 338 23.26 -11.93 18.69
C GLU A 338 22.03 -11.02 18.84
N LYS A 339 21.71 -10.21 17.83
CA LYS A 339 20.55 -9.31 17.84
C LYS A 339 19.23 -10.06 17.78
N ILE A 340 19.13 -11.11 16.97
CA ILE A 340 17.96 -12.01 16.94
C ILE A 340 17.69 -12.57 18.33
N VAL A 341 18.70 -13.12 19.01
CA VAL A 341 18.52 -13.75 20.32
C VAL A 341 18.20 -12.71 21.39
N SER A 342 18.97 -11.62 21.46
CA SER A 342 18.81 -10.59 22.50
C SER A 342 17.50 -9.82 22.40
N LYS A 343 16.93 -9.70 21.20
CA LYS A 343 15.69 -8.96 20.93
C LYS A 343 14.52 -9.85 20.52
N ASN A 344 14.68 -11.17 20.54
CA ASN A 344 13.64 -12.15 20.17
C ASN A 344 12.97 -11.84 18.82
N LEU A 345 13.81 -11.53 17.81
CA LEU A 345 13.37 -11.22 16.45
C LEU A 345 13.09 -12.51 15.66
N ASP A 346 12.15 -12.44 14.71
CA ASP A 346 11.95 -13.53 13.76
C ASP A 346 12.86 -13.39 12.54
N ILE A 347 13.12 -12.14 12.13
CA ILE A 347 13.96 -11.78 10.99
C ILE A 347 14.76 -10.53 11.35
N ILE A 348 16.00 -10.44 10.86
CA ILE A 348 16.78 -9.20 10.87
C ILE A 348 17.40 -8.97 9.49
N TYR A 349 17.31 -7.74 9.00
CA TYR A 349 18.12 -7.27 7.88
C TYR A 349 19.33 -6.51 8.42
N VAL A 350 20.54 -7.00 8.08
CA VAL A 350 21.79 -6.37 8.46
C VAL A 350 22.45 -5.79 7.22
N ASN A 351 22.58 -4.47 7.15
CA ASN A 351 23.20 -3.79 6.02
C ASN A 351 24.57 -3.23 6.39
N ASN A 352 25.52 -3.40 5.47
CA ASN A 352 26.86 -2.84 5.62
C ASN A 352 26.88 -1.38 5.15
N VAL A 353 26.95 -0.43 6.08
CA VAL A 353 26.96 1.02 5.82
C VAL A 353 28.36 1.63 5.72
N SER A 354 29.41 0.82 5.69
CA SER A 354 30.79 1.30 5.50
C SER A 354 30.92 2.20 4.27
N GLY A 355 31.76 3.24 4.39
CA GLY A 355 31.92 4.26 3.33
C GLY A 355 30.72 5.21 3.16
N GLY A 356 29.68 5.13 3.99
CA GLY A 356 28.54 6.05 3.97
C GLY A 356 27.57 5.84 2.80
N ALA A 357 27.75 4.79 2.01
CA ALA A 357 27.11 4.63 0.69
C ALA A 357 25.59 4.33 0.73
N ILE A 358 25.01 3.93 1.88
CA ILE A 358 23.62 3.42 1.93
C ILE A 358 22.63 4.44 2.53
N PHE A 359 23.09 5.35 3.39
CA PHE A 359 22.23 6.37 4.00
C PHE A 359 21.84 7.42 2.95
N GLY A 360 20.54 7.47 2.61
CA GLY A 360 20.03 8.34 1.55
C GLY A 360 20.20 7.81 0.12
N SER A 361 20.75 6.60 -0.08
CA SER A 361 20.81 5.93 -1.39
C SER A 361 19.46 5.29 -1.78
N GLU A 362 19.27 5.04 -3.07
CA GLU A 362 18.18 4.21 -3.62
C GLU A 362 18.50 2.71 -3.58
N SER A 363 19.78 2.35 -3.41
CA SER A 363 20.27 0.97 -3.32
C SER A 363 20.64 0.57 -1.88
N THR A 364 20.70 -0.74 -1.66
CA THR A 364 21.12 -1.36 -0.39
C THR A 364 21.74 -2.73 -0.66
N ARG A 365 22.54 -3.22 0.28
CA ARG A 365 23.16 -4.55 0.27
C ARG A 365 23.37 -5.04 1.69
N GLY A 366 23.33 -6.35 1.90
CA GLY A 366 23.41 -6.89 3.25
C GLY A 366 23.06 -8.37 3.34
N LEU A 367 22.59 -8.76 4.51
CA LEU A 367 22.14 -10.11 4.81
C LEU A 367 20.76 -10.04 5.46
N ILE A 368 19.86 -10.92 5.05
CA ILE A 368 18.65 -11.25 5.81
C ILE A 368 18.96 -12.52 6.59
N VAL A 369 18.72 -12.50 7.90
CA VAL A 369 18.91 -13.65 8.78
C VAL A 369 17.60 -13.90 9.53
N ASP A 370 17.13 -15.14 9.56
CA ASP A 370 15.94 -15.53 10.32
C ASP A 370 16.30 -16.17 11.67
N LYS A 371 15.28 -16.37 12.52
CA LYS A 371 15.44 -17.00 13.85
C LYS A 371 16.02 -18.42 13.82
N ASP A 372 15.86 -19.11 12.69
CA ASP A 372 16.34 -20.46 12.46
C ASP A 372 17.80 -20.45 11.91
N ARG A 373 18.39 -19.25 11.81
CA ARG A 373 19.76 -18.96 11.32
C ARG A 373 19.94 -19.22 9.83
N ASN A 374 18.84 -19.27 9.07
CA ASN A 374 18.91 -19.22 7.62
C ASN A 374 19.39 -17.84 7.20
N VAL A 375 20.29 -17.80 6.21
CA VAL A 375 20.87 -16.56 5.70
C VAL A 375 20.54 -16.43 4.23
N ILE A 376 20.01 -15.27 3.85
CA ILE A 376 19.83 -14.85 2.46
C ILE A 376 20.78 -13.69 2.21
N GLU A 377 21.70 -13.87 1.26
CA GLU A 377 22.57 -12.78 0.82
C GLU A 377 21.79 -11.81 -0.07
N VAL A 378 21.87 -10.53 0.27
CA VAL A 378 21.25 -9.45 -0.50
C VAL A 378 22.36 -8.73 -1.27
N PRO A 379 22.48 -8.97 -2.60
CA PRO A 379 23.41 -8.21 -3.43
C PRO A 379 23.00 -6.74 -3.49
N GLU A 380 23.76 -5.91 -4.18
CA GLU A 380 23.33 -4.52 -4.38
C GLU A 380 22.05 -4.47 -5.23
N ILE A 381 20.94 -4.09 -4.58
CA ILE A 381 19.60 -4.04 -5.17
C ILE A 381 18.90 -2.74 -4.74
N SER A 382 17.75 -2.44 -5.34
CA SER A 382 16.93 -1.31 -4.90
C SER A 382 16.26 -1.60 -3.55
N LYS A 383 15.89 -0.53 -2.85
CA LYS A 383 15.12 -0.63 -1.59
C LYS A 383 13.73 -1.23 -1.79
N ASP A 384 13.14 -1.06 -2.97
CA ASP A 384 11.87 -1.68 -3.34
C ASP A 384 12.03 -3.20 -3.46
N THR A 385 13.05 -3.67 -4.18
CA THR A 385 13.34 -5.11 -4.30
C THR A 385 13.66 -5.75 -2.95
N LEU A 386 14.41 -5.07 -2.07
CA LEU A 386 14.62 -5.56 -0.70
C LEU A 386 13.30 -5.68 0.06
N SER A 387 12.39 -4.72 -0.12
CA SER A 387 11.10 -4.71 0.56
C SER A 387 10.26 -5.92 0.16
N ASP A 388 10.20 -6.25 -1.13
CA ASP A 388 9.52 -7.46 -1.60
C ASP A 388 10.12 -8.73 -1.01
N ILE A 389 11.45 -8.86 -1.00
CA ILE A 389 12.14 -10.04 -0.43
C ILE A 389 11.84 -10.17 1.07
N LEU A 390 11.86 -9.06 1.83
CA LEU A 390 11.54 -9.07 3.25
C LEU A 390 10.06 -9.43 3.50
N LEU A 391 9.16 -8.99 2.65
CA LEU A 391 7.73 -9.32 2.74
C LEU A 391 7.47 -10.79 2.38
N ASP A 392 8.22 -11.38 1.43
CA ASP A 392 8.18 -12.83 1.18
C ASP A 392 8.58 -13.62 2.43
N GLN A 393 9.64 -13.17 3.12
CA GLN A 393 10.03 -13.79 4.39
C GLN A 393 8.96 -13.59 5.46
N LEU A 394 8.36 -12.40 5.55
CA LEU A 394 7.26 -12.13 6.48
C LEU A 394 6.08 -13.08 6.25
N VAL A 395 5.61 -13.20 5.01
CA VAL A 395 4.49 -14.07 4.63
C VAL A 395 4.77 -15.52 5.03
N SER A 396 5.99 -16.01 4.76
CA SER A 396 6.38 -17.38 5.13
C SER A 396 6.32 -17.67 6.63
N LYS A 397 6.44 -16.64 7.48
CA LYS A 397 6.39 -16.76 8.94
C LYS A 397 4.98 -16.49 9.51
N LEU A 398 4.11 -15.78 8.79
CA LEU A 398 2.74 -15.49 9.20
C LEU A 398 1.78 -16.68 9.05
N GLY A 399 2.15 -17.69 8.25
CA GLY A 399 1.32 -18.88 7.96
C GLY A 399 0.36 -18.63 6.82
#